data_AF-A0A7X2M155-F1
#
_entry.id   AF-A0A7X2M155-F1
#
_cell.length_a   1.000
_cell.length_b   1.000
_cell.length_c   1.000
_cell.angle_alpha   90.00
_cell.angle_beta   90.00
_cell.angle_gamma   90.00
#
_symmetry.space_group_name_H-M   'P 1'
#
loop_
_entity.id
_entity.type
_entity.pdbx_description
1 polymer ?
#
loop_
_entity_poly.entity_id
_entity_poly.type
_entity_poly.pdbx_seq_one_letter_code
_entity_poly.pdbx_strand_id
1 'polypeptide(L)'
;MYHQGILFKEPYSAEHLLDSFGVFTFLAGGALAGTVARMPMGQVKKGLKVDSGGQGSVETNVSVKPVSEQKFDVVEGNMSTKGKDGIRNARNYSINNIIEEHGLSINEFNALRLTEVSKLSSNQKERLKSIRNSVPTPNNKTVLQKVIPSRDIEKYMNGTYTQVGGYVTRADDVLQLKTYKDIYQSLRLDYPESVYNPLSNDTIGIIRYTTNEVSEITIPYGKSMGGTIEDAPPFTGNGFTKAENGQIIPEYKTNKFIEVSDGAQLIEIRDGKEILRAVYN
;
A
#
# COMPACT_ATOMS: atom_id res chain seq x y z
N MET A 1 -13.64 50.83 -28.88
CA MET A 1 -12.55 50.84 -27.88
C MET A 1 -12.97 49.93 -26.75
N TYR A 2 -12.33 48.75 -26.65
CA TYR A 2 -12.58 47.76 -25.61
C TYR A 2 -11.67 48.08 -24.40
N HIS A 3 -12.21 47.99 -23.18
CA HIS A 3 -11.41 47.92 -21.96
C HIS A 3 -11.72 46.58 -21.27
N GLN A 4 -10.72 45.71 -21.22
CA GLN A 4 -10.74 44.44 -20.51
C GLN A 4 -10.53 44.72 -19.01
N GLY A 5 -11.48 44.28 -18.18
CA GLY A 5 -11.28 44.07 -16.75
C GLY A 5 -10.99 42.60 -16.51
N ILE A 6 -9.78 42.31 -16.02
CA ILE A 6 -9.33 40.98 -15.62
C ILE A 6 -10.10 40.57 -14.36
N LEU A 7 -10.95 39.55 -14.46
CA LEU A 7 -11.58 38.91 -13.31
C LEU A 7 -10.62 37.84 -12.78
N PHE A 8 -9.90 38.17 -11.71
CA PHE A 8 -9.20 37.18 -10.90
C PHE A 8 -10.23 36.21 -10.32
N LYS A 9 -10.23 34.95 -10.80
CA LYS A 9 -10.89 33.85 -10.10
C LYS A 9 -10.05 33.54 -8.87
N GLU A 10 -10.68 33.66 -7.71
CA GLU A 10 -10.11 33.28 -6.42
C GLU A 10 -9.61 31.82 -6.43
N PRO A 11 -8.52 31.51 -5.70
CA PRO A 11 -8.00 30.16 -5.63
C PRO A 11 -8.99 29.24 -4.91
N TYR A 12 -9.31 28.11 -5.56
CA TYR A 12 -10.16 27.06 -5.03
C TYR A 12 -9.67 26.59 -3.65
N SER A 13 -10.63 26.49 -2.72
CA SER A 13 -10.44 26.19 -1.30
C SER A 13 -9.78 24.81 -1.07
N ALA A 14 -8.93 24.76 -0.05
CA ALA A 14 -8.03 23.67 0.31
C ALA A 14 -8.70 22.44 0.96
N GLU A 15 -9.91 22.05 0.52
CA GLU A 15 -10.66 20.96 1.16
C GLU A 15 -10.63 19.62 0.39
N HIS A 16 -9.84 19.51 -0.69
CA HIS A 16 -9.77 18.29 -1.52
C HIS A 16 -8.40 17.58 -1.55
N LEU A 17 -7.49 17.86 -0.60
CA LEU A 17 -6.14 17.25 -0.58
C LEU A 17 -5.86 16.36 0.65
N LEU A 18 -6.88 15.97 1.42
CA LEU A 18 -6.69 15.18 2.65
C LEU A 18 -6.73 13.65 2.48
N ASP A 19 -6.88 13.13 1.25
CA ASP A 19 -7.05 11.68 1.01
C ASP A 19 -5.74 10.92 0.71
N SER A 20 -4.57 11.58 0.73
CA SER A 20 -3.29 10.89 0.43
C SER A 20 -2.45 10.57 1.67
N PHE A 21 -2.70 11.22 2.81
CA PHE A 21 -1.93 10.97 4.03
C PHE A 21 -2.84 11.07 5.25
N GLY A 22 -2.93 10.00 6.04
CA GLY A 22 -3.68 9.95 7.30
C GLY A 22 -3.09 10.89 8.35
N VAL A 23 -3.34 12.18 8.22
CA VAL A 23 -3.03 13.20 9.23
C VAL A 23 -4.34 13.81 9.68
N PHE A 24 -4.93 13.25 10.73
CA PHE A 24 -5.89 13.98 11.55
C PHE A 24 -5.12 14.74 12.63
N THR A 25 -5.14 16.08 12.58
CA THR A 25 -4.96 16.90 13.78
C THR A 25 -6.26 16.91 14.56
N PHE A 26 -6.30 16.22 15.70
CA PHE A 26 -7.30 16.49 16.72
C PHE A 26 -6.69 17.48 17.73
N LEU A 27 -7.28 18.67 17.82
CA LEU A 27 -7.11 19.59 18.94
C LEU A 27 -7.84 18.98 20.16
N ALA A 28 -7.08 18.44 21.11
CA ALA A 28 -7.56 18.23 22.47
C ALA A 28 -6.49 18.76 23.42
N GLY A 29 -6.82 19.88 24.08
CA GLY A 29 -5.99 20.49 25.10
C GLY A 29 -5.95 19.68 26.39
N GLY A 30 -4.92 19.95 27.19
CA GLY A 30 -4.81 19.46 28.57
C GLY A 30 -3.43 18.91 28.88
N ALA A 31 -2.57 19.75 29.44
CA ALA A 31 -1.28 19.33 30.00
C ALA A 31 -1.47 18.43 31.22
N LEU A 32 -0.65 17.38 31.35
CA LEU A 32 -0.17 16.91 32.65
C LEU A 32 1.15 16.14 32.48
N ALA A 33 2.16 16.59 33.21
CA ALA A 33 3.48 15.99 33.32
C ALA A 33 3.42 14.67 34.10
N GLY A 34 4.16 13.66 33.64
CA GLY A 34 4.30 12.38 34.34
C GLY A 34 5.43 11.55 33.74
N THR A 35 6.35 11.12 34.60
CA THR A 35 7.62 10.43 34.38
C THR A 35 7.54 9.23 33.43
N VAL A 36 8.47 9.13 32.47
CA VAL A 36 8.57 8.03 31.49
C VAL A 36 9.12 6.77 32.15
N ALA A 37 8.24 5.80 32.41
CA ALA A 37 8.63 4.42 32.66
C ALA A 37 8.71 3.65 31.33
N ARG A 38 9.87 3.09 31.03
CA ARG A 38 10.17 2.31 29.81
C ARG A 38 9.47 0.95 29.92
N MET A 39 8.38 0.72 29.18
CA MET A 39 7.68 -0.58 29.13
C MET A 39 8.37 -1.53 28.12
N PRO A 40 8.56 -2.83 28.46
CA PRO A 40 9.07 -3.83 27.51
C PRO A 40 7.96 -4.30 26.54
N MET A 41 8.37 -4.84 25.39
CA MET A 41 7.52 -5.27 24.27
C MET A 41 6.33 -6.14 24.71
N GLY A 42 5.12 -5.79 24.26
CA GLY A 42 3.89 -6.53 24.54
C GLY A 42 2.85 -6.34 23.43
N GLN A 43 2.09 -7.41 23.19
CA GLN A 43 0.95 -7.49 22.27
C GLN A 43 -0.04 -6.34 22.50
N VAL A 44 -0.56 -5.76 21.42
CA VAL A 44 -1.63 -4.76 21.49
C VAL A 44 -2.90 -5.48 21.93
N LYS A 45 -3.48 -5.11 23.08
CA LYS A 45 -4.81 -5.58 23.52
C LYS A 45 -5.83 -4.51 23.19
N LYS A 46 -6.88 -4.88 22.45
CA LYS A 46 -8.08 -4.05 22.29
C LYS A 46 -8.82 -3.97 23.64
N GLY A 47 -8.82 -2.80 24.26
CA GLY A 47 -9.66 -2.43 25.41
C GLY A 47 -9.18 -2.95 26.79
N LEU A 48 -8.56 -2.07 27.59
CA LEU A 48 -8.37 -2.33 29.02
C LEU A 48 -9.52 -1.70 29.82
N LYS A 49 -10.34 -2.52 30.47
CA LYS A 49 -10.85 -2.20 31.81
C LYS A 49 -9.81 -2.72 32.80
N VAL A 50 -9.33 -1.81 33.64
CA VAL A 50 -8.34 -2.08 34.69
C VAL A 50 -8.98 -2.94 35.75
N ASP A 51 -8.36 -4.06 36.10
CA ASP A 51 -8.39 -4.52 37.49
C ASP A 51 -7.04 -5.14 37.88
N SER A 52 -6.74 -5.01 39.16
CA SER A 52 -5.41 -5.05 39.77
C SER A 52 -4.90 -6.46 40.13
N GLY A 53 -3.59 -6.67 39.99
CA GLY A 53 -2.81 -7.60 40.82
C GLY A 53 -2.16 -8.82 40.14
N GLY A 54 -0.85 -9.00 40.35
CA GLY A 54 -0.18 -10.31 40.30
C GLY A 54 1.13 -10.40 39.50
N GLN A 55 2.27 -10.46 40.21
CA GLN A 55 3.64 -10.63 39.70
C GLN A 55 3.92 -12.05 39.14
N GLY A 56 4.82 -12.14 38.15
CA GLY A 56 5.51 -13.39 37.79
C GLY A 56 6.20 -13.35 36.42
N SER A 57 7.52 -13.17 36.40
CA SER A 57 8.38 -13.22 35.20
C SER A 57 8.87 -14.64 34.92
N VAL A 58 8.68 -15.13 33.69
CA VAL A 58 9.42 -16.28 33.14
C VAL A 58 9.83 -15.95 31.70
N GLU A 59 11.13 -15.72 31.49
CA GLU A 59 11.72 -15.61 30.16
C GLU A 59 11.83 -17.02 29.55
N THR A 60 11.17 -17.21 28.40
CA THR A 60 11.45 -18.36 27.51
C THR A 60 12.00 -17.82 26.21
N ASN A 61 13.29 -18.07 25.96
CA ASN A 61 13.94 -17.80 24.69
C ASN A 61 13.40 -18.77 23.63
N VAL A 62 12.35 -18.36 22.92
CA VAL A 62 11.88 -19.10 21.74
C VAL A 62 12.61 -18.54 20.51
N SER A 63 13.54 -19.34 19.98
CA SER A 63 14.10 -19.10 18.64
C SER A 63 13.00 -19.30 17.61
N VAL A 64 12.41 -18.21 17.11
CA VAL A 64 11.40 -18.24 16.06
C VAL A 64 12.10 -18.19 14.71
N LYS A 65 11.95 -19.25 13.91
CA LYS A 65 12.48 -19.30 12.54
C LYS A 65 11.78 -18.28 11.63
N PRO A 66 12.48 -17.75 10.60
CA PRO A 66 11.88 -16.83 9.63
C PRO A 66 10.70 -17.47 8.88
N VAL A 67 9.65 -16.69 8.63
CA VAL A 67 8.36 -17.11 8.04
C VAL A 67 8.49 -17.62 6.59
N SER A 68 9.62 -17.40 5.92
CA SER A 68 9.91 -18.00 4.60
C SER A 68 9.91 -19.55 4.60
N GLU A 69 9.91 -20.18 5.78
CA GLU A 69 9.86 -21.65 5.93
C GLU A 69 8.56 -22.18 6.56
N GLN A 70 7.57 -21.33 6.86
CA GLN A 70 6.28 -21.81 7.38
C GLN A 70 5.42 -22.36 6.23
N LYS A 71 5.37 -23.69 6.12
CA LYS A 71 4.62 -24.44 5.11
C LYS A 71 3.12 -24.20 5.28
N PHE A 72 2.47 -23.67 4.25
CA PHE A 72 1.02 -23.81 4.07
C PHE A 72 0.76 -25.19 3.50
N ASP A 73 -0.14 -25.96 4.13
CA ASP A 73 -0.40 -27.35 3.79
C ASP A 73 -0.77 -27.53 2.30
N VAL A 74 0.01 -28.36 1.61
CA VAL A 74 -0.23 -28.81 0.24
C VAL A 74 -1.22 -29.97 0.29
N VAL A 75 -2.39 -29.81 -0.32
CA VAL A 75 -3.23 -30.93 -0.73
C VAL A 75 -3.15 -31.00 -2.25
N GLU A 76 -2.31 -31.91 -2.76
CA GLU A 76 -2.35 -32.31 -4.16
C GLU A 76 -3.62 -33.13 -4.41
N GLY A 77 -4.65 -32.46 -4.95
CA GLY A 77 -5.86 -33.09 -5.45
C GLY A 77 -5.94 -32.95 -6.97
N ASN A 78 -5.60 -34.01 -7.70
CA ASN A 78 -5.86 -34.14 -9.13
C ASN A 78 -7.37 -34.09 -9.39
N MET A 79 -7.86 -33.08 -10.13
CA MET A 79 -9.17 -33.18 -10.79
C MET A 79 -9.25 -32.34 -12.08
N SER A 80 -9.27 -33.09 -13.19
CA SER A 80 -9.97 -32.95 -14.47
C SER A 80 -10.41 -31.57 -14.99
N THR A 81 -10.11 -31.38 -16.27
CA THR A 81 -10.38 -30.21 -17.11
C THR A 81 -11.87 -29.99 -17.44
N LYS A 82 -12.42 -28.84 -17.03
CA LYS A 82 -13.30 -27.96 -17.84
C LYS A 82 -13.64 -26.69 -17.06
N GLY A 83 -13.23 -25.53 -17.59
CA GLY A 83 -13.42 -24.20 -16.98
C GLY A 83 -12.11 -23.43 -16.77
N LYS A 84 -11.31 -23.26 -17.83
CA LYS A 84 -10.04 -22.52 -17.79
C LYS A 84 -10.28 -21.16 -18.44
N ASP A 85 -10.58 -20.14 -17.64
CA ASP A 85 -10.38 -18.71 -17.99
C ASP A 85 -10.54 -17.78 -16.76
N GLY A 86 -11.16 -18.25 -15.67
CA GLY A 86 -11.43 -17.40 -14.49
C GLY A 86 -10.44 -17.49 -13.32
N ILE A 87 -9.44 -18.38 -13.36
CA ILE A 87 -8.54 -18.62 -12.22
C ILE A 87 -7.10 -18.81 -12.73
N ARG A 88 -6.50 -17.76 -13.30
CA ARG A 88 -5.05 -17.62 -13.13
C ARG A 88 -4.87 -17.47 -11.61
N ASN A 89 -4.31 -18.47 -10.94
CA ASN A 89 -4.09 -18.44 -9.48
C ASN A 89 -3.52 -17.07 -9.11
N ALA A 90 -4.30 -16.24 -8.40
CA ALA A 90 -3.94 -14.85 -8.12
C ALA A 90 -2.52 -14.72 -7.53
N ARG A 91 -2.06 -15.76 -6.82
CA ARG A 91 -0.73 -15.86 -6.21
C ARG A 91 0.46 -15.90 -7.19
N ASN A 92 0.32 -16.40 -8.43
CA ASN A 92 1.47 -16.74 -9.28
C ASN A 92 1.31 -16.24 -10.74
N TYR A 93 1.06 -14.94 -10.92
CA TYR A 93 1.17 -14.36 -12.26
C TYR A 93 2.57 -13.73 -12.44
N SER A 94 3.05 -13.69 -13.69
CA SER A 94 4.25 -12.94 -14.06
C SER A 94 3.82 -11.73 -14.87
N ILE A 95 4.11 -10.52 -14.36
CA ILE A 95 3.80 -9.28 -15.08
C ILE A 95 4.53 -9.23 -16.43
N ASN A 96 5.76 -9.74 -16.49
CA ASN A 96 6.53 -9.81 -17.72
C ASN A 96 5.85 -10.71 -18.75
N ASN A 97 5.36 -11.87 -18.34
CA ASN A 97 4.65 -12.78 -19.24
C ASN A 97 3.35 -12.15 -19.74
N ILE A 98 2.61 -11.42 -18.90
CA ILE A 98 1.42 -10.69 -19.34
C ILE A 98 1.80 -9.66 -20.40
N ILE A 99 2.86 -8.89 -20.18
CA ILE A 99 3.32 -7.87 -21.14
C ILE A 99 3.69 -8.51 -22.49
N GLU A 100 4.40 -9.64 -22.47
CA GLU A 100 4.80 -10.40 -23.65
C GLU A 100 3.60 -11.04 -24.37
N GLU A 101 2.62 -11.58 -23.65
CA GLU A 101 1.35 -12.08 -24.20
C GLU A 101 0.57 -10.97 -24.92
N HIS A 102 0.71 -9.73 -24.44
CA HIS A 102 0.23 -8.52 -25.11
C HIS A 102 1.22 -7.97 -26.14
N GLY A 103 2.18 -8.76 -26.62
CA GLY A 103 3.04 -8.42 -27.75
C GLY A 103 3.87 -7.16 -27.57
N LEU A 104 4.29 -6.85 -26.34
CA LEU A 104 5.23 -5.77 -26.04
C LEU A 104 6.48 -6.36 -25.38
N SER A 105 7.64 -5.77 -25.65
CA SER A 105 8.81 -5.92 -24.81
C SER A 105 8.65 -5.12 -23.51
N ILE A 106 9.44 -5.49 -22.49
CA ILE A 106 9.49 -4.74 -21.22
C ILE A 106 9.87 -3.26 -21.44
N ASN A 107 10.77 -2.97 -22.38
CA ASN A 107 11.18 -1.61 -22.69
C ASN A 107 10.06 -0.78 -23.34
N GLU A 108 9.36 -1.36 -24.31
CA GLU A 108 8.20 -0.71 -24.93
C GLU A 108 7.09 -0.46 -23.92
N PHE A 109 6.81 -1.43 -23.05
CA PHE A 109 5.84 -1.27 -21.99
C PHE A 109 6.26 -0.20 -20.97
N ASN A 110 7.53 -0.16 -20.57
CA ASN A 110 8.04 0.89 -19.68
C ASN A 110 7.92 2.29 -20.29
N ALA A 111 8.28 2.45 -21.57
CA ALA A 111 8.09 3.72 -22.29
C ALA A 111 6.60 4.12 -22.34
N LEU A 112 5.73 3.15 -22.58
CA LEU A 112 4.29 3.35 -22.65
C LEU A 112 3.69 3.77 -21.29
N ARG A 113 3.98 3.04 -20.21
CA ARG A 113 3.41 3.32 -18.88
C ARG A 113 3.94 4.61 -18.23
N LEU A 114 5.14 5.06 -18.61
CA LEU A 114 5.75 6.29 -18.08
C LEU A 114 5.35 7.53 -18.88
N THR A 115 4.80 7.36 -20.08
CA THR A 115 4.24 8.46 -20.86
C THR A 115 2.97 8.98 -20.21
N GLU A 116 2.84 10.31 -20.12
CA GLU A 116 1.62 10.95 -19.60
C GLU A 116 0.40 10.50 -20.39
N VAL A 117 -0.67 10.08 -19.70
CA VAL A 117 -1.87 9.54 -20.33
C VAL A 117 -2.48 10.52 -21.35
N SER A 118 -2.37 11.83 -21.15
CA SER A 118 -2.84 12.84 -22.10
C SER A 118 -2.15 12.78 -23.46
N LYS A 119 -0.92 12.25 -23.53
CA LYS A 119 -0.10 12.12 -24.74
C LYS A 119 -0.26 10.77 -25.44
N LEU A 120 -0.98 9.81 -24.82
CA LEU A 120 -1.21 8.50 -25.40
C LEU A 120 -2.39 8.52 -26.40
N SER A 121 -2.22 7.81 -27.51
CA SER A 121 -3.32 7.49 -28.42
C SER A 121 -4.36 6.55 -27.77
N SER A 122 -5.57 6.48 -28.31
CA SER A 122 -6.62 5.58 -27.80
C SER A 122 -6.16 4.12 -27.78
N ASN A 123 -5.53 3.64 -28.86
CA ASN A 123 -5.01 2.27 -28.95
C ASN A 123 -3.94 1.98 -27.87
N GLN A 124 -3.06 2.94 -27.61
CA GLN A 124 -2.04 2.84 -26.55
C GLN A 124 -2.67 2.75 -25.15
N LYS A 125 -3.71 3.56 -24.88
CA LYS A 125 -4.46 3.50 -23.63
C LYS A 125 -5.17 2.16 -23.46
N GLU A 126 -5.84 1.67 -24.50
CA GLU A 126 -6.50 0.37 -24.50
C GLU A 126 -5.51 -0.77 -24.26
N ARG A 127 -4.33 -0.72 -24.88
CA ARG A 127 -3.26 -1.69 -24.65
C ARG A 127 -2.79 -1.69 -23.19
N LEU A 128 -2.52 -0.52 -22.60
CA LEU A 128 -2.17 -0.41 -21.18
C LEU A 128 -3.26 -0.96 -20.26
N LYS A 129 -4.52 -0.60 -20.52
CA LYS A 129 -5.67 -1.10 -19.75
C LYS A 129 -5.80 -2.61 -19.87
N SER A 130 -5.60 -3.17 -21.06
CA SER A 130 -5.71 -4.61 -21.30
C SER A 130 -4.64 -5.39 -20.52
N ILE A 131 -3.39 -4.90 -20.53
CA ILE A 131 -2.30 -5.45 -19.71
C ILE A 131 -2.65 -5.34 -18.22
N ARG A 132 -3.05 -4.16 -17.77
CA ARG A 132 -3.36 -3.91 -16.35
C ARG A 132 -4.53 -4.75 -15.84
N ASN A 133 -5.57 -4.93 -16.66
CA ASN A 133 -6.74 -5.74 -16.34
C ASN A 133 -6.46 -7.25 -16.41
N SER A 134 -5.36 -7.65 -17.06
CA SER A 134 -4.91 -9.06 -17.06
C SER A 134 -4.21 -9.44 -15.75
N VAL A 135 -3.81 -8.46 -14.94
CA VAL A 135 -3.28 -8.69 -13.58
C VAL A 135 -4.43 -9.08 -12.66
N PRO A 136 -4.33 -10.20 -11.90
CA PRO A 136 -5.38 -10.63 -11.00
C PRO A 136 -5.76 -9.56 -9.97
N THR A 137 -7.06 -9.25 -9.87
CA THR A 137 -7.60 -8.37 -8.83
C THR A 137 -7.48 -9.03 -7.45
N PRO A 138 -7.14 -8.28 -6.39
CA PRO A 138 -7.14 -8.79 -5.02
C PRO A 138 -8.49 -9.39 -4.63
N ASN A 139 -8.44 -10.50 -3.89
CA ASN A 139 -9.59 -11.08 -3.22
C ASN A 139 -9.33 -11.17 -1.71
N ASN A 140 -10.27 -11.75 -0.96
CA ASN A 140 -10.20 -11.76 0.50
C ASN A 140 -9.06 -12.61 1.08
N LYS A 141 -8.39 -13.41 0.25
CA LYS A 141 -7.19 -14.19 0.59
C LYS A 141 -5.90 -13.52 0.10
N THR A 142 -5.99 -12.40 -0.60
CA THR A 142 -4.83 -11.66 -1.07
C THR A 142 -4.26 -10.84 0.07
N VAL A 143 -2.98 -11.06 0.38
CA VAL A 143 -2.26 -10.21 1.32
C VAL A 143 -1.95 -8.89 0.62
N LEU A 144 -2.53 -7.81 1.13
CA LEU A 144 -2.27 -6.44 0.73
C LEU A 144 -1.18 -5.84 1.60
N GLN A 145 -0.56 -4.79 1.10
CA GLN A 145 0.48 -4.05 1.78
C GLN A 145 0.23 -2.55 1.68
N LYS A 146 0.18 -1.88 2.83
CA LYS A 146 0.22 -0.42 2.95
C LYS A 146 1.57 -0.01 3.51
N VAL A 147 2.22 0.95 2.87
CA VAL A 147 3.39 1.63 3.43
C VAL A 147 2.93 2.78 4.31
N ILE A 148 3.53 2.89 5.49
CA ILE A 148 3.29 3.96 6.47
C ILE A 148 4.63 4.62 6.84
N PRO A 149 4.65 5.91 7.19
CA PRO A 149 5.88 6.55 7.63
C PRO A 149 6.29 6.03 9.01
N SER A 150 7.59 6.01 9.28
CA SER A 150 8.14 5.49 10.55
C SER A 150 7.52 6.14 11.80
N ARG A 151 7.21 7.44 11.71
CA ARG A 151 6.55 8.21 12.79
C ARG A 151 5.16 7.70 13.18
N ASP A 152 4.49 6.96 12.30
CA ASP A 152 3.14 6.45 12.55
C ASP A 152 3.14 5.00 13.05
N ILE A 153 4.29 4.30 13.04
CA ILE A 153 4.41 2.92 13.57
C ILE A 153 3.88 2.85 15.01
N GLU A 154 4.29 3.76 15.87
CA GLU A 154 3.86 3.75 17.28
C GLU A 154 2.36 4.00 17.44
N LYS A 155 1.77 4.84 16.59
CA LYS A 155 0.32 5.11 16.61
C LYS A 155 -0.49 3.88 16.21
N TYR A 156 0.03 3.09 15.28
CA TYR A 156 -0.56 1.79 14.92
C TYR A 156 -0.36 0.75 16.04
N MET A 157 0.81 0.76 16.70
CA MET A 157 1.08 -0.13 17.85
C MET A 157 0.20 0.18 19.07
N ASN A 158 -0.04 1.44 19.39
CA ASN A 158 -0.82 1.80 20.57
C ASN A 158 -2.34 1.92 20.29
N GLY A 159 -2.78 1.60 19.07
CA GLY A 159 -4.19 1.62 18.68
C GLY A 159 -4.77 3.01 18.41
N THR A 160 -3.94 4.07 18.39
CA THR A 160 -4.37 5.40 17.93
C THR A 160 -4.82 5.35 16.46
N TYR A 161 -4.13 4.57 15.63
CA TYR A 161 -4.53 4.25 14.26
C TYR A 161 -4.90 2.78 14.13
N THR A 162 -6.08 2.52 13.57
CA THR A 162 -6.61 1.15 13.36
C THR A 162 -6.99 0.85 11.91
N GLN A 163 -6.93 1.85 11.03
CA GLN A 163 -7.35 1.73 9.64
C GLN A 163 -6.22 2.05 8.66
N VAL A 164 -6.35 1.55 7.44
CA VAL A 164 -5.47 1.85 6.30
C VAL A 164 -6.30 2.38 5.12
N GLY A 165 -5.75 3.34 4.37
CA GLY A 165 -6.44 3.97 3.26
C GLY A 165 -5.52 4.36 2.10
N GLY A 166 -6.11 4.85 1.01
CA GLY A 166 -5.40 5.34 -0.16
C GLY A 166 -4.72 4.23 -0.97
N TYR A 167 -3.54 4.52 -1.51
CA TYR A 167 -2.82 3.59 -2.37
C TYR A 167 -2.23 2.39 -1.60
N VAL A 168 -2.44 1.20 -2.15
CA VAL A 168 -2.00 -0.10 -1.62
C VAL A 168 -1.50 -1.00 -2.74
N THR A 169 -0.71 -2.01 -2.38
CA THR A 169 -0.18 -3.02 -3.31
C THR A 169 -0.51 -4.41 -2.81
N ARG A 170 -0.45 -5.42 -3.68
CA ARG A 170 -0.35 -6.79 -3.18
C ARG A 170 1.05 -7.02 -2.65
N ALA A 171 1.18 -7.71 -1.52
CA ALA A 171 2.49 -8.00 -0.94
C ALA A 171 3.39 -8.79 -1.91
N ASP A 172 2.82 -9.71 -2.69
CA ASP A 172 3.54 -10.51 -3.69
C ASP A 172 4.21 -9.65 -4.78
N ASP A 173 3.59 -8.55 -5.19
CA ASP A 173 4.06 -7.68 -6.28
C ASP A 173 5.31 -6.85 -5.88
N VAL A 174 5.62 -6.84 -4.58
CA VAL A 174 6.62 -5.95 -3.97
C VAL A 174 7.60 -6.70 -3.05
N LEU A 175 7.61 -8.04 -3.06
CA LEU A 175 8.48 -8.87 -2.20
C LEU A 175 9.97 -8.54 -2.35
N GLN A 176 10.39 -8.14 -3.55
CA GLN A 176 11.76 -7.77 -3.91
C GLN A 176 12.20 -6.42 -3.31
N LEU A 177 11.27 -5.57 -2.87
CA LEU A 177 11.59 -4.24 -2.34
C LEU A 177 12.00 -4.37 -0.87
N LYS A 178 13.32 -4.29 -0.60
CA LYS A 178 13.87 -4.55 0.75
C LYS A 178 14.34 -3.31 1.48
N THR A 179 14.74 -2.27 0.78
CA THR A 179 15.29 -1.06 1.41
C THR A 179 14.29 0.09 1.37
N TYR A 180 14.47 1.08 2.26
CA TYR A 180 13.70 2.32 2.22
C TYR A 180 13.72 2.93 0.83
N LYS A 181 14.92 3.06 0.25
CA LYS A 181 15.12 3.71 -1.06
C LYS A 181 14.40 2.95 -2.17
N ASP A 182 14.49 1.62 -2.19
CA ASP A 182 13.80 0.80 -3.20
C ASP A 182 12.29 0.95 -3.08
N ILE A 183 11.75 0.87 -1.87
CA ILE A 183 10.32 1.05 -1.61
C ILE A 183 9.86 2.45 -2.02
N TYR A 184 10.60 3.48 -1.62
CA TYR A 184 10.31 4.87 -1.95
C TYR A 184 10.27 5.11 -3.46
N GLN A 185 11.29 4.64 -4.19
CA GLN A 185 11.41 4.85 -5.63
C GLN A 185 10.41 4.02 -6.44
N SER A 186 10.15 2.79 -6.02
CA SER A 186 9.28 1.87 -6.75
C SER A 186 7.80 2.09 -6.48
N LEU A 187 7.44 2.50 -5.26
CA LEU A 187 6.07 2.86 -4.91
C LEU A 187 5.78 4.35 -5.06
N ARG A 188 6.76 5.14 -5.51
CA ARG A 188 6.64 6.57 -5.79
C ARG A 188 6.01 7.32 -4.62
N LEU A 189 6.64 7.18 -3.46
CA LEU A 189 6.19 7.82 -2.22
C LEU A 189 6.47 9.33 -2.20
N ASP A 190 6.83 9.93 -3.33
CA ASP A 190 7.19 11.33 -3.55
C ASP A 190 6.00 12.22 -3.99
N TYR A 191 4.78 11.88 -3.58
CA TYR A 191 3.60 12.75 -3.75
C TYR A 191 3.83 14.13 -3.09
N PRO A 192 3.16 15.20 -3.58
CA PRO A 192 3.16 16.50 -2.93
C PRO A 192 2.85 16.37 -1.44
N GLU A 193 3.59 17.10 -0.61
CA GLU A 193 3.47 17.10 0.85
C GLU A 193 3.79 15.76 1.54
N SER A 194 4.38 14.82 0.79
CA SER A 194 4.83 13.55 1.33
C SER A 194 5.83 13.77 2.47
N VAL A 195 5.62 12.99 3.53
CA VAL A 195 6.48 12.96 4.71
C VAL A 195 7.61 11.93 4.59
N TYR A 196 7.65 11.19 3.49
CA TYR A 196 8.71 10.23 3.20
C TYR A 196 9.93 10.97 2.64
N ASN A 197 11.10 10.74 3.23
CA ASN A 197 12.36 11.32 2.79
C ASN A 197 13.48 10.27 2.75
N PRO A 198 13.91 9.81 1.55
CA PRO A 198 14.93 8.78 1.40
C PRO A 198 16.36 9.25 1.73
N LEU A 199 16.57 10.55 1.97
CA LEU A 199 17.88 11.10 2.34
C LEU A 199 18.09 11.15 3.85
N SER A 200 17.02 11.20 4.64
CA SER A 200 17.08 11.34 6.10
C SER A 200 16.40 10.20 6.86
N ASN A 201 15.72 9.28 6.18
CA ASN A 201 15.09 8.13 6.80
C ASN A 201 15.68 6.83 6.25
N ASP A 202 16.03 5.93 7.15
CA ASP A 202 16.45 4.55 6.89
C ASP A 202 15.35 3.53 7.20
N THR A 203 14.25 4.01 7.81
CA THR A 203 13.21 3.21 8.41
C THR A 203 11.86 3.53 7.79
N ILE A 204 11.10 2.50 7.42
CA ILE A 204 9.73 2.64 6.91
C ILE A 204 8.82 1.57 7.51
N GLY A 205 7.57 1.93 7.78
CA GLY A 205 6.58 0.98 8.29
C GLY A 205 5.78 0.36 7.16
N ILE A 206 5.34 -0.87 7.39
CA ILE A 206 4.48 -1.63 6.49
C ILE A 206 3.37 -2.29 7.31
N ILE A 207 2.15 -2.21 6.82
CA ILE A 207 1.03 -3.00 7.30
C ILE A 207 0.68 -4.03 6.22
N ARG A 208 0.86 -5.32 6.53
CA ARG A 208 0.39 -6.43 5.69
C ARG A 208 -0.89 -7.00 6.25
N TYR A 209 -1.94 -7.08 5.44
CA TYR A 209 -3.28 -7.42 5.91
C TYR A 209 -4.11 -8.08 4.82
N THR A 210 -5.14 -8.81 5.23
CA THR A 210 -6.24 -9.26 4.36
C THR A 210 -7.50 -8.48 4.71
N THR A 211 -8.46 -8.38 3.79
CA THR A 211 -9.75 -7.74 4.08
C THR A 211 -10.88 -8.44 3.35
N ASN A 212 -12.07 -8.45 3.95
CA ASN A 212 -13.31 -8.88 3.29
C ASN A 212 -13.92 -7.74 2.44
N GLU A 213 -13.45 -6.50 2.61
CA GLU A 213 -13.94 -5.31 1.90
C GLU A 213 -13.28 -5.14 0.52
N VAL A 214 -13.14 -6.24 -0.21
CA VAL A 214 -12.42 -6.28 -1.50
C VAL A 214 -13.09 -5.42 -2.59
N SER A 215 -14.41 -5.18 -2.46
CA SER A 215 -15.16 -4.29 -3.35
C SER A 215 -14.71 -2.83 -3.24
N GLU A 216 -14.06 -2.46 -2.14
CA GLU A 216 -13.52 -1.11 -1.92
C GLU A 216 -12.13 -0.92 -2.52
N ILE A 217 -11.55 -1.96 -3.13
CA ILE A 217 -10.23 -1.93 -3.72
C ILE A 217 -10.37 -1.87 -5.24
N THR A 218 -9.92 -0.77 -5.83
CA THR A 218 -10.04 -0.53 -7.26
C THR A 218 -8.69 -0.31 -7.91
N ILE A 219 -8.64 -0.51 -9.22
CA ILE A 219 -7.52 -0.03 -10.05
C ILE A 219 -7.72 1.48 -10.22
N PRO A 220 -6.75 2.32 -9.84
CA PRO A 220 -6.93 3.76 -9.81
C PRO A 220 -6.77 4.36 -11.21
N TYR A 221 -7.71 4.06 -12.11
CA TYR A 221 -7.75 4.66 -13.44
C TYR A 221 -8.12 6.14 -13.33
N GLY A 222 -7.32 6.98 -13.99
CA GLY A 222 -7.60 8.39 -14.13
C GLY A 222 -8.75 8.67 -15.08
N LYS A 223 -9.34 9.87 -15.03
CA LYS A 223 -10.42 10.31 -15.94
C LYS A 223 -10.09 10.06 -17.42
N SER A 224 -8.86 10.37 -17.85
CA SER A 224 -8.41 10.17 -19.24
C SER A 224 -8.18 8.70 -19.64
N MET A 225 -8.24 7.77 -18.69
CA MET A 225 -8.26 6.31 -18.88
C MET A 225 -9.68 5.73 -18.69
N GLY A 226 -10.71 6.56 -18.53
CA GLY A 226 -12.08 6.15 -18.30
C GLY A 226 -12.39 5.70 -16.87
N GLY A 227 -11.54 6.07 -15.91
CA GLY A 227 -11.85 5.92 -14.48
C GLY A 227 -12.33 7.23 -13.86
N THR A 228 -12.35 7.29 -12.53
CA THR A 228 -12.87 8.43 -11.76
C THR A 228 -11.81 9.18 -10.97
N ILE A 229 -10.60 8.63 -10.87
CA ILE A 229 -9.54 9.18 -10.01
C ILE A 229 -8.90 10.40 -10.68
N GLU A 230 -8.59 11.40 -9.86
CA GLU A 230 -7.84 12.58 -10.25
C GLU A 230 -6.93 12.95 -9.06
N ASP A 231 -5.63 12.69 -9.20
CA ASP A 231 -4.62 12.96 -8.19
C ASP A 231 -3.40 13.64 -8.87
N ALA A 232 -2.59 14.34 -8.08
CA ALA A 232 -1.36 14.98 -8.55
C ALA A 232 -0.26 13.95 -8.88
N PRO A 233 0.75 14.32 -9.70
CA PRO A 233 1.95 13.49 -9.87
C PRO A 233 2.54 13.09 -8.51
N PRO A 234 3.12 11.89 -8.35
CA PRO A 234 3.49 10.91 -9.38
C PRO A 234 2.37 9.99 -9.86
N PHE A 235 1.10 10.27 -9.53
CA PHE A 235 -0.04 9.52 -10.07
C PHE A 235 0.01 9.42 -11.60
N THR A 236 -0.12 8.19 -12.12
CA THR A 236 -0.09 7.93 -13.57
C THR A 236 -1.48 7.91 -14.19
N GLY A 237 -2.50 7.56 -13.41
CA GLY A 237 -3.85 7.28 -13.90
C GLY A 237 -3.98 6.03 -14.77
N ASN A 238 -2.93 5.24 -14.98
CA ASN A 238 -2.96 4.04 -15.82
C ASN A 238 -2.98 2.73 -15.02
N GLY A 239 -3.02 2.81 -13.68
CA GLY A 239 -3.10 1.66 -12.78
C GLY A 239 -1.75 1.03 -12.43
N PHE A 240 -0.62 1.61 -12.86
CA PHE A 240 0.73 1.25 -12.41
C PHE A 240 1.42 2.43 -11.73
N THR A 241 2.34 2.14 -10.81
CA THR A 241 3.19 3.18 -10.25
C THR A 241 4.09 3.80 -11.32
N LYS A 242 4.48 5.06 -11.14
CA LYS A 242 5.45 5.75 -12.01
C LYS A 242 6.90 5.38 -11.67
N ALA A 243 7.18 4.15 -11.24
CA ALA A 243 8.54 3.72 -10.90
C ALA A 243 9.47 3.86 -12.12
N GLU A 244 10.57 4.60 -11.98
CA GLU A 244 11.54 4.80 -13.07
C GLU A 244 12.78 3.88 -12.94
N ASN A 245 12.86 3.12 -11.85
CA ASN A 245 13.94 2.17 -11.57
C ASN A 245 13.71 0.77 -12.17
N GLY A 246 12.91 0.68 -13.24
CA GLY A 246 12.61 -0.57 -13.95
C GLY A 246 11.56 -1.47 -13.26
N GLN A 247 11.17 -1.19 -12.02
CA GLN A 247 10.09 -1.93 -11.36
C GLN A 247 8.74 -1.65 -12.03
N ILE A 248 7.95 -2.70 -12.24
CA ILE A 248 6.59 -2.61 -12.79
C ILE A 248 5.64 -3.10 -11.71
N ILE A 249 4.98 -2.16 -11.03
CA ILE A 249 4.14 -2.46 -9.87
C ILE A 249 2.70 -2.05 -10.19
N PRO A 250 1.77 -3.01 -10.27
CA PRO A 250 0.36 -2.71 -10.31
C PRO A 250 -0.07 -1.99 -9.03
N GLU A 251 -0.77 -0.89 -9.21
CA GLU A 251 -1.24 -0.05 -8.12
C GLU A 251 -2.73 -0.30 -7.90
N TYR A 252 -3.15 -0.29 -6.63
CA TYR A 252 -4.56 -0.31 -6.21
C TYR A 252 -4.82 0.86 -5.26
N LYS A 253 -6.06 1.32 -5.18
CA LYS A 253 -6.50 2.34 -4.24
C LYS A 253 -7.72 1.85 -3.47
N THR A 254 -7.75 2.08 -2.16
CA THR A 254 -8.95 1.85 -1.37
C THR A 254 -9.85 3.08 -1.49
N ASN A 255 -11.15 2.88 -1.74
CA ASN A 255 -12.14 3.96 -1.89
C ASN A 255 -12.56 4.56 -0.54
N LYS A 256 -12.18 3.91 0.55
CA LYS A 256 -12.36 4.35 1.93
C LYS A 256 -11.22 3.84 2.80
N PHE A 257 -11.21 4.23 4.06
CA PHE A 257 -10.39 3.60 5.07
C PHE A 257 -10.94 2.21 5.43
N ILE A 258 -10.06 1.21 5.44
CA ILE A 258 -10.35 -0.19 5.74
C ILE A 258 -9.76 -0.50 7.12
N GLU A 259 -10.54 -1.14 7.99
CA GLU A 259 -10.04 -1.59 9.29
C GLU A 259 -8.95 -2.64 9.11
N VAL A 260 -7.89 -2.51 9.91
CA VAL A 260 -6.83 -3.51 9.97
C VAL A 260 -7.38 -4.73 10.71
N SER A 261 -7.45 -5.85 10.01
CA SER A 261 -8.04 -7.10 10.50
C SER A 261 -7.11 -7.86 11.45
N ASP A 262 -7.70 -8.73 12.27
CA ASP A 262 -6.97 -9.68 13.09
C ASP A 262 -6.01 -10.51 12.22
N GLY A 263 -4.80 -10.74 12.73
CA GLY A 263 -3.72 -11.40 12.02
C GLY A 263 -2.91 -10.50 11.08
N ALA A 264 -3.32 -9.24 10.86
CA ALA A 264 -2.49 -8.28 10.14
C ALA A 264 -1.15 -8.07 10.86
N GLN A 265 -0.11 -7.78 10.08
CA GLN A 265 1.26 -7.61 10.57
C GLN A 265 1.69 -6.17 10.40
N LEU A 266 2.16 -5.55 11.48
CA LEU A 266 2.91 -4.31 11.44
C LEU A 266 4.40 -4.65 11.40
N ILE A 267 5.05 -4.26 10.32
CA ILE A 267 6.44 -4.57 10.01
C ILE A 267 7.20 -3.25 9.89
N GLU A 268 8.38 -3.20 10.47
CA GLU A 268 9.34 -2.15 10.24
C GLU A 268 10.41 -2.66 9.28
N ILE A 269 10.71 -1.91 8.24
CA ILE A 269 11.88 -2.15 7.40
C ILE A 269 12.98 -1.18 7.79
N ARG A 270 14.13 -1.73 8.19
CA ARG A 270 15.36 -1.00 8.52
C ARG A 270 16.57 -1.79 8.02
N ASP A 271 17.51 -1.11 7.38
CA ASP A 271 18.75 -1.72 6.84
C ASP A 271 18.51 -2.96 5.95
N GLY A 272 17.46 -2.93 5.13
CA GLY A 272 17.11 -4.04 4.26
C GLY A 272 16.40 -5.22 4.94
N LYS A 273 16.13 -5.12 6.24
CA LYS A 273 15.54 -6.20 7.06
C LYS A 273 14.12 -5.87 7.47
N GLU A 274 13.25 -6.86 7.42
CA GLU A 274 11.90 -6.81 7.98
C GLU A 274 11.95 -7.19 9.47
N ILE A 275 11.44 -6.32 10.33
CA ILE A 275 11.32 -6.50 11.77
C ILE A 275 9.83 -6.48 12.11
N LEU A 276 9.28 -7.61 12.54
CA LEU A 276 7.88 -7.69 12.98
C LEU A 276 7.71 -6.92 14.29
N ARG A 277 6.86 -5.89 14.27
CA ARG A 277 6.59 -5.02 15.43
C ARG A 277 5.33 -5.42 16.18
N ALA A 278 4.28 -5.83 15.46
CA ALA A 278 3.04 -6.30 16.06
C ALA A 278 2.26 -7.22 15.11
N VAL A 279 1.40 -8.05 15.71
CA VAL A 279 0.32 -8.78 15.02
C VAL A 279 -0.99 -8.35 15.65
N TYR A 280 -1.95 -7.94 14.82
CA TYR A 280 -3.25 -7.45 15.26
C TYR A 280 -4.14 -8.60 15.74
N ASN A 281 -5.00 -8.33 16.73
CA ASN A 281 -5.97 -9.25 17.32
C ASN A 281 -7.22 -8.52 17.85
#